data_AF-A0A2P6VII6-F1
#
_entry.id   AF-A0A2P6VII6-F1
#
_cell.length_a   1.000
_cell.length_b   1.000
_cell.length_c   1.000
_cell.angle_alpha   90.00
_cell.angle_beta   90.00
_cell.angle_gamma   90.00
#
_symmetry.space_group_name_H-M   'P 1'
#
loop_
_entity.id
_entity.type
_entity.pdbx_description
1 polymer ?
#
loop_
_entity_poly.entity_id
_entity_poly.type
_entity_poly.pdbx_seq_one_letter_code
_entity_poly.pdbx_strand_id
1 'polypeptide(L)'
;MAPGTLELLVSPVVMDWWREHGKRWGPAIAGGLFGAGWWFWVDAVAVSSTHKPFSQYLPGIVATLSLIMINSVRRDELLSYDPYDEGTFCRSRFWLLMAYGISLAAIGGSVVVMLHTGGSVASIMQVACILGAALVLFTSRSEGEGGGGGYEGF
;
A
#
# COMPACT_ATOMS: atom_id res chain seq x y z
N MET A 1 8.68 -26.60 -5.98
CA MET A 1 8.18 -25.41 -6.69
C MET A 1 9.31 -24.38 -6.65
N ALA A 2 9.89 -24.04 -7.81
CA ALA A 2 11.27 -23.55 -7.93
C ALA A 2 11.53 -22.23 -7.14
N PRO A 3 12.39 -22.25 -6.10
CA PRO A 3 12.76 -21.07 -5.31
C PRO A 3 13.88 -20.24 -5.98
N GLY A 4 13.86 -20.09 -7.31
CA GLY A 4 15.01 -19.56 -8.06
C GLY A 4 14.78 -18.28 -8.87
N THR A 5 13.53 -17.88 -9.12
CA THR A 5 13.25 -16.80 -10.10
C THR A 5 13.11 -15.42 -9.45
N LEU A 6 12.77 -15.33 -8.16
CA LEU A 6 12.63 -14.07 -7.43
C LEU A 6 13.95 -13.60 -6.81
N GLU A 7 14.77 -14.53 -6.34
CA GLU A 7 16.15 -14.30 -5.84
C GLU A 7 17.09 -13.78 -6.95
N LEU A 8 16.76 -14.02 -8.22
CA LEU A 8 17.57 -13.61 -9.35
C LEU A 8 17.23 -12.20 -9.86
N LEU A 9 16.05 -11.67 -9.52
CA LEU A 9 15.54 -10.39 -10.06
C LEU A 9 15.68 -9.24 -9.04
N VAL A 10 15.71 -9.56 -7.76
CA VAL A 10 16.13 -8.63 -6.70
C VAL A 10 17.42 -9.16 -6.10
N SER A 11 18.49 -8.36 -6.21
CA SER A 11 19.80 -8.71 -5.66
C SER A 11 19.68 -9.13 -4.18
N PRO A 12 20.34 -10.22 -3.75
CA PRO A 12 20.32 -10.66 -2.35
C PRO A 12 20.80 -9.55 -1.40
N VAL A 13 21.72 -8.69 -1.86
CA VAL A 13 22.16 -7.50 -1.13
C VAL A 13 21.02 -6.52 -0.84
N VAL A 14 20.09 -6.34 -1.79
CA VAL A 14 18.95 -5.43 -1.61
C VAL A 14 17.95 -6.03 -0.64
N MET A 15 17.75 -7.36 -0.70
CA MET A 15 16.90 -8.04 0.28
C MET A 15 17.48 -7.94 1.68
N ASP A 16 18.75 -8.25 1.88
CA ASP A 16 19.40 -8.18 3.19
C ASP A 16 19.41 -6.75 3.75
N TRP A 17 19.73 -5.77 2.90
CA TRP A 17 19.66 -4.36 3.27
C TRP A 17 18.24 -3.92 3.65
N TRP A 18 17.22 -4.38 2.90
CA TRP A 18 15.82 -4.10 3.20
C TRP A 18 15.37 -4.76 4.51
N ARG A 19 15.85 -5.96 4.84
CA ARG A 19 15.56 -6.62 6.12
C ARG A 19 16.17 -5.87 7.31
N GLU A 20 17.38 -5.37 7.14
CA GLU A 20 18.09 -4.63 8.18
C GLU A 20 17.50 -3.22 8.43
N HIS A 21 17.12 -2.52 7.35
CA HIS A 21 16.71 -1.12 7.40
C HIS A 21 15.19 -0.90 7.30
N GLY A 22 14.44 -1.88 6.81
CA GLY A 22 13.02 -1.78 6.47
C GLY A 22 12.12 -1.46 7.65
N LYS A 23 12.42 -1.95 8.86
CA LYS A 23 11.62 -1.64 10.07
C LYS A 23 11.75 -0.18 10.49
N ARG A 24 12.95 0.38 10.39
CA ARG A 24 13.26 1.75 10.86
C ARG A 24 12.86 2.80 9.83
N TRP A 25 13.13 2.51 8.56
CA TRP A 25 12.90 3.46 7.47
C TRP A 25 11.58 3.24 6.75
N GLY A 26 10.96 2.08 6.86
CA GLY A 26 9.72 1.72 6.20
C GLY A 26 8.57 2.72 6.40
N PRO A 27 8.19 3.04 7.66
CA PRO A 27 7.17 4.04 7.93
C PRO A 27 7.56 5.45 7.44
N ALA A 28 8.86 5.80 7.51
CA ALA A 28 9.36 7.08 7.02
C ALA A 28 9.28 7.18 5.49
N ILE A 29 9.65 6.12 4.76
CA ILE A 29 9.54 6.03 3.30
C ILE A 29 8.07 6.03 2.89
N ALA A 30 7.21 5.28 3.58
CA ALA A 30 5.77 5.28 3.32
C ALA A 30 5.13 6.66 3.55
N GLY A 31 5.49 7.34 4.65
CA GLY A 31 5.06 8.71 4.92
C GLY A 31 5.56 9.70 3.87
N GLY A 32 6.80 9.54 3.41
CA GLY A 32 7.38 10.33 2.32
C GLY A 32 6.65 10.13 0.99
N LEU A 33 6.32 8.90 0.62
CA LEU A 33 5.56 8.56 -0.58
C LEU A 33 4.12 9.10 -0.52
N PHE A 34 3.46 8.97 0.64
CA PHE A 34 2.13 9.54 0.86
C PHE A 34 2.15 11.07 0.75
N GLY A 35 3.13 11.71 1.40
CA GLY A 35 3.35 13.15 1.31
C GLY A 35 3.64 13.61 -0.12
N ALA A 36 4.47 12.89 -0.86
CA ALA A 36 4.77 13.17 -2.27
C ALA A 36 3.51 13.06 -3.14
N GLY A 37 2.68 12.05 -2.93
CA GLY A 37 1.41 11.89 -3.66
C GLY A 37 0.48 13.09 -3.47
N TRP A 38 0.31 13.56 -2.24
CA TRP A 38 -0.48 14.76 -1.95
C TRP A 38 0.19 16.06 -2.40
N TRP A 39 1.53 16.12 -2.35
CA TRP A 39 2.30 17.26 -2.85
C TRP A 39 2.10 17.46 -4.35
N PHE A 40 2.27 16.41 -5.16
CA PHE A 40 2.04 16.47 -6.61
C PHE A 40 0.61 16.89 -6.96
N TRP A 41 -0.35 16.49 -6.14
CA TRP A 41 -1.73 16.93 -6.30
C TRP A 41 -1.92 18.42 -6.00
N VAL A 42 -1.39 18.92 -4.87
CA VAL A 42 -1.47 20.35 -4.52
C VAL A 42 -0.79 21.22 -5.58
N ASP A 43 0.39 20.82 -6.05
CA ASP A 43 1.13 21.51 -7.11
C ASP A 43 0.31 21.57 -8.41
N ALA A 44 -0.26 20.43 -8.84
CA ALA A 44 -1.09 20.36 -10.04
C ALA A 44 -2.39 21.18 -9.92
N VAL A 45 -2.95 21.34 -8.72
CA VAL A 45 -4.11 22.21 -8.45
C VAL A 45 -3.68 23.68 -8.46
N ALA A 46 -2.56 24.03 -7.84
CA ALA A 46 -2.07 25.40 -7.74
C ALA A 46 -1.71 26.02 -9.11
N VAL A 47 -1.18 25.21 -10.04
CA VAL A 47 -0.87 25.64 -11.41
C VAL A 47 -2.12 25.74 -12.29
N SER A 48 -3.24 25.14 -11.89
CA SER A 48 -4.46 25.14 -12.69
C SER A 48 -5.28 26.41 -12.44
N SER A 49 -5.27 27.35 -13.39
CA SER A 49 -6.07 28.58 -13.35
C SER A 49 -7.59 28.38 -13.51
N THR A 50 -8.08 27.14 -13.60
CA THR A 50 -9.49 26.81 -13.83
C THR A 50 -10.00 25.91 -12.71
N HIS A 51 -11.20 26.19 -12.20
CA HIS A 51 -11.87 25.41 -11.15
C HIS A 51 -12.00 23.93 -11.56
N LYS A 52 -11.19 23.06 -10.95
CA LYS A 52 -11.16 21.62 -11.23
C LYS A 52 -12.44 20.96 -10.70
N PRO A 53 -13.13 20.12 -11.50
CA PRO A 53 -14.31 19.39 -11.04
C PRO A 53 -13.93 18.37 -9.96
N PHE A 54 -14.84 18.15 -9.00
CA PHE A 54 -14.63 17.25 -7.86
C PHE A 54 -14.27 15.80 -8.25
N SER A 55 -14.65 15.38 -9.47
CA SER A 55 -14.30 14.07 -10.02
C SER A 55 -12.79 13.82 -10.10
N GLN A 56 -11.99 14.89 -10.21
CA GLN A 56 -10.53 14.78 -10.29
C GLN A 56 -9.88 14.52 -8.93
N TYR A 57 -10.63 14.68 -7.83
CA TYR A 57 -10.18 14.43 -6.46
C TYR A 57 -10.50 13.01 -5.97
N LEU A 58 -11.51 12.38 -6.57
CA LEU A 58 -11.99 11.05 -6.18
C LEU A 58 -10.90 9.96 -6.22
N PRO A 59 -10.09 9.80 -7.28
CA PRO A 59 -9.13 8.70 -7.38
C PRO A 59 -8.10 8.71 -6.25
N GLY A 60 -7.60 9.90 -5.89
CA GLY A 60 -6.63 10.07 -4.80
C GLY A 60 -7.23 9.73 -3.43
N ILE A 61 -8.45 10.20 -3.14
CA ILE A 61 -9.15 9.90 -1.89
C ILE A 61 -9.42 8.40 -1.77
N VAL A 62 -9.91 7.76 -2.85
CA VAL A 62 -10.14 6.32 -2.91
C VAL A 62 -8.84 5.54 -2.70
N ALA A 63 -7.72 6.00 -3.27
CA ALA A 63 -6.40 5.41 -3.03
C ALA A 63 -5.96 5.53 -1.56
N THR A 64 -6.22 6.66 -0.90
CA THR A 64 -5.91 6.80 0.55
C THR A 64 -6.78 5.92 1.42
N LEU A 65 -8.04 5.70 1.05
CA LEU A 65 -8.92 4.76 1.75
C LEU A 65 -8.39 3.33 1.60
N SER A 66 -7.97 2.92 0.39
CA SER A 66 -7.29 1.64 0.18
C SER A 66 -6.04 1.51 1.03
N LEU A 67 -5.22 2.56 1.14
CA LEU A 67 -4.03 2.55 2.00
C LEU A 67 -4.40 2.24 3.44
N ILE A 68 -5.41 2.92 3.99
CA ILE A 68 -5.88 2.70 5.36
C ILE A 68 -6.41 1.26 5.49
N MET A 69 -7.23 0.80 4.56
CA MET A 69 -7.80 -0.56 4.62
C MET A 69 -6.75 -1.66 4.55
N ILE A 70 -5.72 -1.52 3.70
CA ILE A 70 -4.61 -2.48 3.60
C ILE A 70 -3.81 -2.51 4.91
N ASN A 71 -3.58 -1.34 5.53
CA ASN A 71 -2.78 -1.22 6.75
C ASN A 71 -3.56 -1.52 8.03
N SER A 72 -4.89 -1.48 8.01
CA SER A 72 -5.76 -1.85 9.14
C SER A 72 -5.86 -3.37 9.35
N VAL A 73 -5.46 -4.19 8.37
CA VAL A 73 -5.45 -5.65 8.52
C VAL A 73 -4.20 -6.10 9.26
N ARG A 74 -4.39 -6.82 10.36
CA ARG A 74 -3.30 -7.49 11.08
C ARG A 74 -2.91 -8.75 10.32
N ARG A 75 -1.63 -8.92 10.02
CA ARG A 75 -1.15 -10.10 9.30
C ARG A 75 -1.19 -11.36 10.15
N ASP A 76 -1.18 -11.22 11.47
CA ASP A 76 -1.32 -12.34 12.40
C ASP A 76 -2.67 -13.04 12.20
N GLU A 77 -3.73 -12.26 11.92
CA GLU A 77 -5.06 -12.77 11.55
C GLU A 77 -5.12 -13.39 10.14
N LEU A 78 -4.08 -13.26 9.32
CA LEU A 78 -3.98 -13.85 7.97
C LEU A 78 -3.13 -15.13 7.93
N LEU A 79 -2.20 -15.29 8.88
CA LEU A 79 -1.23 -16.39 8.93
C LEU A 79 -1.52 -17.38 10.06
N SER A 80 -2.09 -16.92 11.18
CA SER A 80 -2.54 -17.81 12.25
C SER A 80 -3.86 -18.48 11.83
N TYR A 81 -3.80 -19.79 11.64
CA TYR A 81 -4.98 -20.62 11.46
C TYR A 81 -5.35 -21.21 12.82
N ASP A 82 -6.38 -20.65 13.46
CA ASP A 82 -6.97 -21.25 14.65
C ASP A 82 -8.16 -22.11 14.22
N PRO A 83 -8.13 -23.44 14.42
CA PRO A 83 -9.22 -24.34 14.05
C PRO A 83 -10.54 -24.05 14.80
N TYR A 84 -10.51 -23.23 15.85
CA TYR A 84 -11.70 -22.80 16.60
C TYR A 84 -12.20 -21.40 16.21
N ASP A 85 -11.46 -20.64 15.38
CA ASP A 85 -11.83 -19.28 14.94
C ASP A 85 -11.65 -19.07 13.41
N GLU A 86 -12.29 -19.94 12.63
CA GLU A 86 -12.29 -19.89 11.16
C GLU A 86 -12.95 -18.62 10.60
N GLY A 87 -13.85 -18.00 11.38
CA GLY A 87 -14.56 -16.77 11.00
C GLY A 87 -13.64 -15.55 10.92
N THR A 88 -12.70 -15.42 11.85
CA THR A 88 -11.74 -14.30 11.86
C THR A 88 -10.77 -14.37 10.68
N PHE A 89 -10.32 -15.57 10.32
CA PHE A 89 -9.41 -15.81 9.19
C PHE A 89 -10.04 -15.52 7.82
N CYS A 90 -11.32 -15.87 7.63
CA CYS A 90 -12.02 -15.59 6.38
C CYS A 90 -12.33 -14.09 6.23
N ARG A 91 -12.66 -13.42 7.34
CA ARG A 91 -12.98 -11.98 7.37
C ARG A 91 -11.78 -11.11 6.99
N SER A 92 -10.59 -11.41 7.51
CA SER A 92 -9.37 -10.65 7.22
C SER A 92 -8.98 -10.74 5.73
N ARG A 93 -9.11 -11.92 5.12
CA ARG A 93 -8.88 -12.13 3.67
C ARG A 93 -9.90 -11.42 2.79
N PHE A 94 -11.18 -11.49 3.14
CA PHE A 94 -12.23 -10.76 2.41
C PHE A 94 -12.02 -9.25 2.50
N TRP A 95 -11.60 -8.74 3.66
CA TRP A 95 -11.27 -7.33 3.83
C TRP A 95 -10.09 -6.90 2.97
N LEU A 96 -9.02 -7.69 2.89
CA LEU A 96 -7.91 -7.43 1.97
C LEU A 96 -8.36 -7.48 0.51
N LEU A 97 -9.19 -8.46 0.14
CA LEU A 97 -9.73 -8.57 -1.22
C LEU A 97 -10.50 -7.31 -1.60
N MET A 98 -11.36 -6.79 -0.70
CA MET A 98 -12.04 -5.51 -0.90
C MET A 98 -11.05 -4.35 -1.03
N ALA A 99 -10.03 -4.29 -0.17
CA ALA A 99 -9.02 -3.22 -0.20
C ALA A 99 -8.24 -3.21 -1.53
N TYR A 100 -7.87 -4.39 -2.04
CA TYR A 100 -7.29 -4.56 -3.38
C TYR A 100 -8.27 -4.18 -4.49
N GLY A 101 -9.55 -4.55 -4.39
CA GLY A 101 -10.59 -4.11 -5.33
C GLY A 101 -10.71 -2.60 -5.40
N ILE A 102 -10.71 -1.91 -4.26
CA ILE A 102 -10.72 -0.45 -4.17
C ILE A 102 -9.44 0.15 -4.76
N SER A 103 -8.29 -0.51 -4.60
CA SER A 103 -7.02 -0.04 -5.18
C SER A 103 -7.03 -0.10 -6.71
N LEU A 104 -7.61 -1.17 -7.28
CA LEU A 104 -7.80 -1.30 -8.72
C LEU A 104 -8.81 -0.27 -9.25
N ALA A 105 -9.88 -0.02 -8.49
CA ALA A 105 -10.84 1.02 -8.81
C ALA A 105 -10.20 2.42 -8.77
N ALA A 106 -9.26 2.70 -7.86
CA ALA A 106 -8.52 3.96 -7.82
C ALA A 106 -7.63 4.14 -9.05
N ILE A 107 -6.92 3.08 -9.47
CA ILE A 107 -6.10 3.10 -10.71
C ILE A 107 -7.00 3.30 -11.93
N GLY A 108 -8.07 2.52 -12.05
CA GLY A 108 -9.04 2.63 -13.14
C GLY A 108 -9.70 4.01 -13.18
N GLY A 109 -10.12 4.53 -12.04
CA GLY A 109 -10.67 5.87 -11.89
C GLY A 109 -9.67 6.95 -12.32
N SER A 110 -8.39 6.82 -11.97
CA SER A 110 -7.35 7.74 -12.43
C SER A 110 -7.17 7.71 -13.95
N VAL A 111 -7.22 6.54 -14.58
CA VAL A 111 -7.13 6.40 -16.05
C VAL A 111 -8.37 6.98 -16.73
N VAL A 112 -9.57 6.69 -16.20
CA VAL A 112 -10.84 7.22 -16.74
C VAL A 112 -10.87 8.75 -16.65
N VAL A 113 -10.42 9.34 -15.54
CA VAL A 113 -10.28 10.80 -15.40
C VAL A 113 -9.28 11.37 -16.40
N MET A 114 -8.19 10.65 -16.70
CA MET A 114 -7.25 11.07 -17.73
C MET A 114 -7.91 11.12 -19.12
N LEU A 115 -8.66 10.07 -19.48
CA LEU A 115 -9.29 9.95 -20.79
C LEU A 115 -10.48 10.91 -20.97
N HIS A 116 -11.31 11.09 -19.94
CA HIS A 116 -12.58 11.80 -20.09
C HIS A 116 -12.47 13.30 -19.83
N THR A 117 -11.58 13.71 -18.94
CA THR A 117 -11.46 15.11 -18.47
C THR A 117 -10.13 15.78 -18.81
N GLY A 118 -9.27 15.13 -19.61
CA GLY A 118 -7.92 15.64 -19.88
C GLY A 118 -7.07 15.70 -18.61
N GLY A 119 -7.20 14.68 -17.76
CA GLY A 119 -6.47 14.59 -16.50
C GLY A 119 -4.96 14.66 -16.69
N SER A 120 -4.29 15.32 -15.74
CA SER A 120 -2.83 15.46 -15.76
C SER A 120 -2.16 14.17 -15.26
N VAL A 121 -0.94 13.89 -15.74
CA VAL A 121 -0.11 12.77 -15.27
C VAL A 121 0.06 12.76 -13.74
N ALA A 122 -0.06 13.92 -13.10
CA ALA A 122 -0.06 14.10 -11.66
C ALA A 122 -1.09 13.23 -10.92
N SER A 123 -2.28 12.96 -11.47
CA SER A 123 -3.28 12.12 -10.77
C SER A 123 -2.88 10.64 -10.77
N ILE A 124 -2.27 10.16 -11.85
CA ILE A 124 -1.75 8.79 -11.93
C ILE A 124 -0.56 8.65 -10.97
N MET A 125 0.33 9.64 -10.98
CA MET A 125 1.48 9.66 -10.08
C MET A 125 1.04 9.70 -8.61
N GLN A 126 0.03 10.49 -8.26
CA GLN A 126 -0.55 10.53 -6.93
C GLN A 126 -1.07 9.16 -6.49
N VAL A 127 -1.91 8.50 -7.30
CA VAL A 127 -2.45 7.18 -6.97
C VAL A 127 -1.34 6.14 -6.85
N ALA A 128 -0.35 6.18 -7.74
CA ALA A 128 0.80 5.28 -7.68
C ALA A 128 1.64 5.49 -6.41
N CYS A 129 1.94 6.73 -6.03
CA CYS A 129 2.67 7.05 -4.81
C CYS A 129 1.91 6.62 -3.55
N ILE A 130 0.59 6.84 -3.49
CA ILE A 130 -0.24 6.45 -2.35
C ILE A 130 -0.35 4.92 -2.24
N LEU A 131 -0.58 4.20 -3.34
CA LEU A 131 -0.60 2.74 -3.31
C LEU A 131 0.78 2.14 -3.04
N GLY A 132 1.85 2.78 -3.53
CA GLY A 132 3.23 2.44 -3.18
C GLY A 132 3.49 2.63 -1.68
N ALA A 133 3.04 3.74 -1.09
CA ALA A 133 3.10 3.97 0.35
C ALA A 133 2.32 2.90 1.14
N ALA A 134 1.14 2.49 0.64
CA ALA A 134 0.34 1.45 1.25
C ALA A 134 1.08 0.12 1.30
N LEU A 135 1.70 -0.28 0.18
CA LEU A 135 2.48 -1.50 0.07
C LEU A 135 3.77 -1.45 0.90
N VAL A 136 4.51 -0.34 0.85
CA VAL A 136 5.74 -0.16 1.64
C VAL A 136 5.43 -0.23 3.14
N LEU A 137 4.37 0.43 3.61
CA LEU A 137 3.97 0.36 5.01
C LEU A 137 3.53 -1.06 5.39
N PHE A 138 2.79 -1.73 4.51
CA PHE A 138 2.34 -3.09 4.70
C PHE A 138 3.49 -4.11 4.71
N THR A 139 4.53 -3.94 3.90
CA THR A 139 5.72 -4.81 3.90
C THR A 139 6.66 -4.51 5.06
N SER A 140 6.82 -3.25 5.45
CA SER A 140 7.68 -2.88 6.58
C SER A 140 7.15 -3.41 7.92
N ARG A 141 5.82 -3.55 8.04
CA ARG A 141 5.18 -4.20 9.18
C ARG A 141 5.33 -5.72 9.19
N SER A 142 5.79 -6.34 8.10
CA SER A 142 5.76 -7.80 7.92
C SER A 142 6.92 -8.56 8.57
N GLU A 143 7.97 -7.90 9.06
CA GLU A 143 9.14 -8.58 9.65
C GLU A 143 9.14 -8.60 11.19
N GLY A 144 8.00 -8.32 11.81
CA GLY A 144 7.89 -8.12 13.27
C GLY A 144 7.59 -9.35 14.12
N GLU A 145 6.84 -10.34 13.64
CA GLU A 145 6.23 -11.34 14.55
C GLU A 145 6.26 -12.75 13.95
N GLY A 146 7.46 -13.30 13.76
CA GLY A 146 7.65 -14.66 13.22
C GLY A 146 8.85 -15.43 13.77
N GLY A 147 9.46 -15.01 14.87
CA GLY A 147 10.58 -15.73 15.46
C GLY A 147 10.99 -15.16 16.81
N GLY A 148 10.60 -15.83 17.89
CA GLY A 148 10.98 -15.43 19.25
C GLY A 148 9.94 -15.68 20.33
N GLY A 149 9.11 -16.72 20.21
CA GLY A 149 8.53 -17.38 21.39
C GLY A 149 9.62 -18.14 22.14
N GLY A 150 10.64 -17.41 22.61
CA GLY A 150 11.56 -17.89 23.62
C GLY A 150 10.80 -17.89 24.93
N TYR A 151 10.46 -19.08 25.39
CA TYR A 151 10.11 -19.37 26.77
C TYR A 151 11.32 -18.96 27.63
N GLU A 152 11.38 -17.69 28.02
CA GLU A 152 12.26 -17.24 29.08
C GLU A 152 11.65 -17.65 30.42
N GLY A 153 12.25 -18.68 31.01
CA GLY A 153 12.61 -18.75 32.43
C GLY A 153 11.52 -18.52 33.47
N PHE A 154 10.96 -19.63 33.95
CA PHE A 154 11.06 -19.98 35.37
C PHE A 154 11.55 -21.43 35.49
#